data_AF-A0A4Q2YLE5-F1
#
_entry.id   AF-A0A4Q2YLE5-F1
#
_cell.length_a   1.000
_cell.length_b   1.000
_cell.length_c   1.000
_cell.angle_alpha   90.00
_cell.angle_beta   90.00
_cell.angle_gamma   90.00
#
_symmetry.space_group_name_H-M   'P 1'
#
loop_
_entity.id
_entity.type
_entity.pdbx_description
1 polymer ?
#
loop_
_entity_poly.entity_id
_entity_poly.type
_entity_poly.pdbx_seq_one_letter_code
_entity_poly.pdbx_strand_id
1 'polypeptide(L)'
;MDAAAHSLHDPGFAGLEGILRSDGVNPVHAKALWRALHREAETDLHARADFSPPLRSWIERNVGEGKRFFLDVPEVVDETHSSDGLTKKFLLRLRDGQTIETVLMGYDGRQTACVSTQAGCAMGCVFCATGQMGFVRHLRPGEIVAQVNHVRRVLKQYAPGKRLRNLVMMGMGEPLHNYDAVMHALATISDVRGASIGPAKISVSTVGVIPSILRMAEEGRPYNLAVSLHGSTEEERSSLIPVSKRWSLESLIDACRRYGATSGRRIFFGWTLIAGKNDSPETVQDNVPFIVFSVRDPELSLAISADEPVKAVIIEYPFNTLRKECKSHDQHLCGVLKELPPGANWLYLDKSPGVLHHKLLELHGHAARNHADAKILAGQARSLLLEIIRTVLGEHRISEENERQMYVKMDEIKEILSRHLESKLPSLPILAREVAVSESTLKRNFKQVFGTSIYEYYLQSKMEWARHLFHDKSLSVKEVAFRLGYEKPSSFIKIFKRIYHYPPGELKRRQVAH
;
A
#
# COMPACT_ATOMS: atom_id res chain seq x y z
N MET A 1 30.95 7.40 -38.70
CA MET A 1 29.73 7.06 -37.93
C MET A 1 30.19 6.83 -36.51
N ASP A 2 30.10 7.83 -35.64
CA ASP A 2 30.47 7.64 -34.23
C ASP A 2 29.57 6.55 -33.65
N ALA A 3 30.18 5.43 -33.25
CA ALA A 3 29.46 4.41 -32.52
C ALA A 3 28.88 5.05 -31.26
N ALA A 4 27.56 4.98 -31.08
CA ALA A 4 26.90 5.54 -29.92
C ALA A 4 27.57 5.02 -28.64
N ALA A 5 27.91 5.91 -27.71
CA ALA A 5 28.50 5.49 -26.44
C ALA A 5 27.53 4.57 -25.69
N HIS A 6 28.07 3.56 -25.00
CA HIS A 6 27.29 2.53 -24.29
C HIS A 6 27.51 2.60 -22.78
N SER A 7 26.49 2.28 -21.97
CA SER A 7 26.68 2.20 -20.53
C SER A 7 27.31 0.88 -20.12
N LEU A 8 28.23 0.92 -19.16
CA LEU A 8 28.76 -0.29 -18.51
C LEU A 8 27.82 -0.90 -17.48
N HIS A 9 26.71 -0.23 -17.14
CA HIS A 9 25.66 -0.80 -16.30
C HIS A 9 24.62 -1.61 -17.10
N ASP A 10 24.58 -1.47 -18.43
CA ASP A 10 23.69 -2.22 -19.30
C ASP A 10 24.05 -3.71 -19.42
N PRO A 11 25.32 -4.13 -19.65
CA PRO A 11 25.66 -5.55 -19.80
C PRO A 11 25.62 -6.32 -18.47
N GLY A 12 25.16 -7.57 -18.53
CA GLY A 12 25.36 -8.53 -17.44
C GLY A 12 26.83 -8.98 -17.35
N PHE A 13 27.17 -9.82 -16.36
CA PHE A 13 28.56 -10.22 -16.11
C PHE A 13 29.25 -10.84 -17.35
N ALA A 14 28.58 -11.78 -18.02
CA ALA A 14 29.09 -12.40 -19.25
C ALA A 14 29.24 -11.38 -20.40
N GLY A 15 28.39 -10.34 -20.42
CA GLY A 15 28.50 -9.23 -21.36
C GLY A 15 29.76 -8.41 -21.13
N LEU A 16 30.11 -8.12 -19.87
CA LEU A 16 31.38 -7.46 -19.53
C LEU A 16 32.59 -8.33 -19.91
N GLU A 17 32.52 -9.65 -19.70
CA GLU A 17 33.57 -10.57 -20.16
C GLU A 17 33.75 -10.51 -21.68
N GLY A 18 32.64 -10.49 -22.43
CA GLY A 18 32.65 -10.35 -23.88
C GLY A 18 33.27 -9.04 -24.35
N ILE A 19 32.89 -7.92 -23.72
CA ILE A 19 33.45 -6.59 -24.02
C ILE A 19 34.97 -6.58 -23.83
N LEU A 20 35.44 -7.03 -22.66
CA LEU A 20 36.88 -7.07 -22.38
C LEU A 20 37.62 -7.97 -23.38
N ARG A 21 37.08 -9.16 -23.67
CA ARG A 21 37.65 -10.09 -24.65
C ARG A 21 37.78 -9.45 -26.04
N SER A 22 36.73 -8.77 -26.49
CA SER A 22 36.71 -8.12 -27.81
C SER A 22 37.75 -7.00 -27.95
N ASP A 23 38.13 -6.38 -26.83
CA ASP A 23 39.15 -5.32 -26.78
C ASP A 23 40.54 -5.85 -26.44
N GLY A 24 40.74 -7.17 -26.45
CA GLY A 24 42.03 -7.82 -26.16
C GLY A 24 42.41 -7.82 -24.68
N VAL A 25 41.47 -7.58 -23.77
CA VAL A 25 41.68 -7.64 -22.32
C VAL A 25 41.21 -8.98 -21.79
N ASN A 26 42.01 -9.61 -20.92
CA ASN A 26 41.68 -10.92 -20.35
C ASN A 26 40.34 -10.83 -19.54
N PRO A 27 39.33 -11.68 -19.83
CA PRO A 27 38.04 -11.68 -19.15
C PRO A 27 38.09 -11.82 -17.62
N VAL A 28 39.19 -12.34 -17.05
CA VAL A 28 39.40 -12.41 -15.60
C VAL A 28 39.21 -11.06 -14.90
N HIS A 29 39.48 -9.96 -15.61
CA HIS A 29 39.32 -8.60 -15.11
C HIS A 29 37.85 -8.16 -14.96
N ALA A 30 36.90 -8.86 -15.58
CA ALA A 30 35.46 -8.57 -15.46
C ALA A 30 34.99 -8.64 -14.00
N LYS A 31 35.59 -9.51 -13.16
CA LYS A 31 35.27 -9.60 -11.74
C LYS A 31 35.57 -8.32 -10.98
N ALA A 32 36.71 -7.68 -11.25
CA ALA A 32 37.09 -6.43 -10.61
C ALA A 32 36.18 -5.28 -11.08
N LEU A 33 35.91 -5.22 -12.39
CA LEU A 33 35.02 -4.23 -12.98
C LEU A 33 33.57 -4.37 -12.45
N TRP A 34 33.01 -5.59 -12.44
CA TRP A 34 31.68 -5.87 -11.90
C TRP A 34 31.56 -5.48 -10.42
N ARG A 35 32.60 -5.78 -9.63
CA ARG A 35 32.64 -5.41 -8.21
C ARG A 35 32.54 -3.89 -8.05
N ALA A 36 33.34 -3.12 -8.80
CA ALA A 36 33.31 -1.66 -8.75
C ALA A 36 31.92 -1.11 -9.11
N LEU A 37 31.36 -1.58 -10.23
CA LEU A 37 30.06 -1.12 -10.76
C LEU A 37 28.87 -1.48 -9.85
N HIS A 38 28.78 -2.74 -9.42
CA HIS A 38 27.54 -3.27 -8.83
C HIS A 38 27.66 -3.64 -7.36
N ARG A 39 28.86 -3.90 -6.83
CA ARG A 39 29.03 -4.16 -5.39
C ARG A 39 29.37 -2.88 -4.64
N GLU A 40 30.29 -2.08 -5.17
CA GLU A 40 30.77 -0.84 -4.55
C GLU A 40 29.98 0.39 -5.04
N ALA A 41 29.24 0.25 -6.15
CA ALA A 41 28.41 1.29 -6.75
C ALA A 41 29.22 2.56 -7.07
N GLU A 42 30.45 2.37 -7.57
CA GLU A 42 31.37 3.45 -7.92
C GLU A 42 30.77 4.39 -8.95
N THR A 43 31.17 5.66 -8.85
CA THR A 43 30.77 6.72 -9.80
C THR A 43 31.91 7.16 -10.69
N ASP A 44 33.15 6.81 -10.33
CA ASP A 44 34.35 7.04 -11.12
C ASP A 44 35.28 5.81 -11.03
N LEU A 45 35.57 5.21 -12.19
CA LEU A 45 36.48 4.08 -12.28
C LEU A 45 37.95 4.50 -12.36
N HIS A 46 38.25 5.75 -12.73
CA HIS A 46 39.63 6.24 -12.86
C HIS A 46 40.29 6.42 -11.50
N ALA A 47 39.52 6.74 -10.45
CA ALA A 47 40.00 6.88 -9.08
C ALA A 47 40.42 5.55 -8.40
N ARG A 48 40.25 4.40 -9.05
CA ARG A 48 40.48 3.08 -8.44
C ARG A 48 41.93 2.59 -8.58
N ALA A 49 42.64 2.59 -7.46
CA ALA A 49 44.04 2.15 -7.40
C ALA A 49 44.23 0.63 -7.51
N ASP A 50 43.21 -0.18 -7.18
CA ASP A 50 43.29 -1.65 -7.11
C ASP A 50 43.08 -2.36 -8.46
N PHE A 51 42.82 -1.61 -9.55
CA PHE A 51 42.77 -2.21 -10.88
C PHE A 51 44.16 -2.56 -11.41
N SER A 52 44.29 -3.78 -11.91
CA SER A 52 45.49 -4.24 -12.62
C SER A 52 45.81 -3.38 -13.84
N PRO A 53 47.09 -3.27 -14.25
CA PRO A 53 47.49 -2.42 -15.38
C PRO A 53 46.70 -2.62 -16.68
N PRO A 54 46.36 -3.86 -17.12
CA PRO A 54 45.57 -4.06 -18.33
C PRO A 54 44.17 -3.45 -18.26
N LEU A 55 43.47 -3.64 -17.13
CA LEU A 55 42.14 -3.08 -16.90
C LEU A 55 42.18 -1.55 -16.78
N ARG A 56 43.17 -0.99 -16.08
CA ARG A 56 43.33 0.46 -15.95
C ARG A 56 43.55 1.12 -17.32
N SER A 57 44.47 0.58 -18.11
CA SER A 57 44.74 1.06 -19.48
C SER A 57 43.52 0.94 -20.39
N TRP A 58 42.65 -0.04 -20.15
CA TRP A 58 41.40 -0.19 -20.86
C TRP A 58 40.35 0.86 -20.43
N ILE A 59 40.21 1.11 -19.13
CA ILE A 59 39.33 2.16 -18.57
C ILE A 59 39.75 3.54 -19.10
N GLU A 60 41.05 3.86 -19.03
CA GLU A 60 41.61 5.12 -19.52
C GLU A 60 41.34 5.35 -21.01
N ARG A 61 41.41 4.31 -21.84
CA ARG A 61 41.14 4.44 -23.28
C ARG A 61 39.65 4.47 -23.63
N ASN A 62 38.81 3.75 -22.92
CA ASN A 62 37.45 3.45 -23.38
C ASN A 62 36.32 4.07 -22.52
N VAL A 63 36.58 4.50 -21.29
CA VAL A 63 35.54 4.93 -20.34
C VAL A 63 35.67 6.42 -19.99
N GLY A 64 34.60 7.18 -20.20
CA GLY A 64 34.52 8.60 -19.89
C GLY A 64 33.77 9.42 -20.93
N GLU A 65 33.78 10.74 -20.77
CA GLU A 65 33.19 11.67 -21.73
C GLU A 65 33.87 11.56 -23.11
N GLY A 66 33.07 11.55 -24.17
CA GLY A 66 33.55 11.38 -25.55
C GLY A 66 34.11 9.99 -25.90
N LYS A 67 34.04 9.00 -24.99
CA LYS A 67 34.56 7.65 -25.22
C LYS A 67 33.44 6.63 -25.45
N ARG A 68 33.83 5.41 -25.83
CA ARG A 68 32.92 4.31 -26.18
C ARG A 68 32.00 3.91 -25.03
N PHE A 69 32.45 4.05 -23.79
CA PHE A 69 31.71 3.63 -22.61
C PHE A 69 31.54 4.74 -21.58
N PHE A 70 30.43 4.69 -20.86
CA PHE A 70 30.13 5.57 -19.74
C PHE A 70 29.48 4.82 -18.57
N LEU A 71 29.35 5.50 -17.43
CA LEU A 71 28.58 5.02 -16.28
C LEU A 71 27.25 5.77 -16.19
N ASP A 72 26.14 5.04 -16.01
CA ASP A 72 24.89 5.69 -15.61
C ASP A 72 25.00 6.17 -14.16
N VAL A 73 25.27 7.46 -14.00
CA VAL A 73 25.29 8.17 -12.72
C VAL A 73 24.31 9.33 -12.84
N PRO A 74 23.02 9.13 -12.51
CA PRO A 74 22.03 10.18 -12.65
C PRO A 74 22.32 11.35 -11.69
N GLU A 75 22.07 12.56 -12.17
CA GLU A 75 22.16 13.79 -11.39
C GLU A 75 20.93 13.87 -10.46
N VAL A 76 21.14 14.24 -9.20
CA VAL A 76 20.02 14.55 -8.29
C VAL A 76 19.59 15.98 -8.56
N VAL A 77 18.41 16.14 -9.15
CA VAL A 77 17.82 17.46 -9.43
C VAL A 77 17.14 18.02 -8.20
N ASP A 78 16.45 17.15 -7.45
CA ASP A 78 15.73 17.51 -6.25
C ASP A 78 15.67 16.31 -5.28
N GLU A 79 15.56 16.60 -3.99
CA GLU A 79 15.44 15.62 -2.92
C GLU A 79 14.42 16.09 -1.88
N THR A 80 13.43 15.24 -1.59
CA THR A 80 12.40 15.50 -0.57
C THR A 80 12.45 14.43 0.51
N HIS A 81 12.37 14.82 1.78
CA HIS A 81 12.37 13.89 2.91
C HIS A 81 11.02 13.86 3.61
N SER A 82 10.62 12.70 4.13
CA SER A 82 9.49 12.61 5.04
C SER A 82 9.82 13.25 6.39
N SER A 83 8.78 13.68 7.11
CA SER A 83 8.92 14.29 8.44
C SER A 83 9.54 13.37 9.50
N ASP A 84 9.41 12.05 9.33
CA ASP A 84 10.02 11.05 10.19
C ASP A 84 11.48 10.72 9.80
N GLY A 85 11.99 11.30 8.70
CA GLY A 85 13.33 11.07 8.18
C GLY A 85 13.58 9.65 7.64
N LEU A 86 12.56 8.78 7.62
CA LEU A 86 12.71 7.39 7.18
C LEU A 86 12.59 7.25 5.66
N THR A 87 11.95 8.19 4.99
CA THR A 87 11.73 8.16 3.54
C THR A 87 12.44 9.33 2.86
N LYS A 88 13.18 9.02 1.79
CA LYS A 88 13.84 9.99 0.92
C LYS A 88 13.41 9.74 -0.52
N LYS A 89 12.86 10.78 -1.16
CA LYS A 89 12.45 10.77 -2.56
C LYS A 89 13.43 11.63 -3.36
N PHE A 90 13.90 11.10 -4.48
CA PHE A 90 14.87 11.74 -5.37
C PHE A 90 14.24 11.94 -6.74
N LEU A 91 14.40 13.14 -7.29
CA LEU A 91 14.20 13.41 -8.71
C LEU A 91 15.55 13.30 -9.40
N LEU A 92 15.70 12.27 -10.24
CA LEU A 92 16.94 11.91 -10.89
C LEU A 92 16.89 12.27 -12.38
N ARG A 93 17.87 13.04 -12.87
CA ARG A 93 18.03 13.35 -14.29
C ARG A 93 18.92 12.32 -14.98
N LEU A 94 18.41 11.76 -16.05
CA LEU A 94 19.09 10.81 -16.94
C LEU A 94 19.91 11.56 -17.99
N ARG A 95 20.79 10.83 -18.68
CA ARG A 95 21.74 11.39 -19.65
C ARG A 95 21.06 12.11 -20.83
N ASP A 96 19.85 11.70 -21.19
CA ASP A 96 19.05 12.31 -22.24
C ASP A 96 18.16 13.47 -21.75
N GLY A 97 18.38 13.94 -20.51
CA GLY A 97 17.66 15.06 -19.90
C GLY A 97 16.31 14.70 -19.28
N GLN A 98 15.81 13.49 -19.50
CA GLN A 98 14.57 13.02 -18.86
C GLN A 98 14.76 12.87 -17.35
N THR A 99 13.69 13.12 -16.59
CA THR A 99 13.71 12.96 -15.14
C THR A 99 12.85 11.78 -14.70
N ILE A 100 13.33 11.04 -13.71
CA ILE A 100 12.61 9.93 -13.07
C ILE A 100 12.63 10.05 -11.56
N GLU A 101 11.67 9.43 -10.90
CA GLU A 101 11.62 9.38 -9.44
C GLU A 101 12.22 8.08 -8.89
N THR A 102 12.89 8.18 -7.75
CA THR A 102 13.37 7.02 -6.98
C THR A 102 13.14 7.30 -5.51
N VAL A 103 12.72 6.29 -4.74
CA VAL A 103 12.44 6.47 -3.31
C VAL A 103 13.21 5.44 -2.48
N LEU A 104 13.93 5.90 -1.47
CA LEU A 104 14.44 5.07 -0.39
C LEU A 104 13.46 5.15 0.78
N MET A 105 12.93 4.00 1.19
CA MET A 105 12.01 3.87 2.32
C MET A 105 12.65 3.02 3.41
N GLY A 106 12.83 3.61 4.58
CA GLY A 106 13.22 2.93 5.80
C GLY A 106 12.01 2.46 6.58
N TYR A 107 12.03 1.20 7.00
CA TYR A 107 11.10 0.65 7.99
C TYR A 107 11.91 -0.01 9.09
N ASP A 108 11.25 -0.41 10.19
CA ASP A 108 11.95 -1.19 11.21
C ASP A 108 12.50 -2.49 10.60
N GLY A 109 13.77 -2.76 10.86
CA GLY A 109 14.50 -3.91 10.32
C GLY A 109 14.76 -3.98 8.81
N ARG A 110 14.17 -3.10 7.96
CA ARG A 110 14.32 -3.18 6.49
C ARG A 110 14.50 -1.84 5.79
N GLN A 111 15.16 -1.87 4.63
CA GLN A 111 15.33 -0.74 3.73
C GLN A 111 14.88 -1.17 2.33
N THR A 112 13.99 -0.39 1.74
CA THR A 112 13.33 -0.69 0.47
C THR A 112 13.60 0.42 -0.53
N ALA A 113 14.00 0.06 -1.74
CA ALA A 113 14.06 0.99 -2.87
C ALA A 113 12.78 0.85 -3.71
N CYS A 114 12.18 1.98 -4.07
CA CYS A 114 11.15 2.07 -5.09
C CYS A 114 11.79 2.68 -6.34
N VAL A 115 11.79 1.93 -7.44
CA VAL A 115 12.48 2.33 -8.66
C VAL A 115 11.53 2.41 -9.86
N SER A 116 11.86 3.34 -10.75
CA SER A 116 11.18 3.58 -12.01
C SER A 116 11.67 2.64 -13.12
N THR A 117 10.80 2.37 -14.08
CA THR A 117 11.05 1.51 -15.25
C THR A 117 10.83 2.24 -16.58
N GLN A 118 10.22 3.41 -16.55
CA GLN A 118 9.95 4.26 -17.71
C GLN A 118 10.15 5.74 -17.31
N ALA A 119 10.47 6.58 -18.29
CA ALA A 119 10.27 8.02 -18.18
C ALA A 119 8.83 8.33 -18.58
N GLY A 120 8.02 8.74 -17.60
CA GLY A 120 6.57 8.77 -17.72
C GLY A 120 5.94 7.38 -17.58
N CYS A 121 4.69 7.21 -18.02
CA CYS A 121 4.00 5.92 -18.03
C CYS A 121 2.94 5.85 -19.14
N ALA A 122 2.91 4.74 -19.88
CA ALA A 122 1.96 4.54 -20.98
C ALA A 122 0.55 4.09 -20.53
N MET A 123 0.36 3.80 -19.23
CA MET A 123 -0.88 3.16 -18.75
C MET A 123 -2.03 4.13 -18.48
N GLY A 124 -1.76 5.42 -18.31
CA GLY A 124 -2.80 6.46 -18.18
C GLY A 124 -3.67 6.37 -16.92
N CYS A 125 -3.22 5.71 -15.85
CA CYS A 125 -3.99 5.60 -14.61
C CYS A 125 -4.35 6.99 -14.05
N VAL A 126 -5.64 7.24 -13.82
CA VAL A 126 -6.16 8.59 -13.52
C VAL A 126 -5.76 9.10 -12.14
N PHE A 127 -5.51 8.18 -11.20
CA PHE A 127 -5.07 8.47 -9.84
C PHE A 127 -3.55 8.60 -9.72
N CYS A 128 -2.80 8.30 -10.79
CA CYS A 128 -1.34 8.32 -10.79
C CYS A 128 -0.84 9.59 -11.47
N ALA A 129 -0.06 10.41 -10.76
CA ALA A 129 0.57 11.60 -11.34
C ALA A 129 1.37 11.28 -12.61
N THR A 130 2.15 10.18 -12.58
CA THR A 130 2.92 9.71 -13.75
C THR A 130 2.04 9.24 -14.91
N GLY A 131 0.85 8.70 -14.62
CA GLY A 131 -0.11 8.31 -15.66
C GLY A 131 -0.62 9.52 -16.45
N GLN A 132 -0.69 10.69 -15.82
CA GLN A 132 -1.11 11.95 -16.45
C GLN A 132 0.02 12.67 -17.20
N MET A 133 1.28 12.36 -16.89
CA MET A 133 2.46 12.94 -17.56
C MET A 133 2.68 12.40 -18.98
N GLY A 134 2.00 11.30 -19.34
CA GLY A 134 2.20 10.60 -20.61
C GLY A 134 3.45 9.72 -20.62
N PHE A 135 3.72 9.10 -21.76
CA PHE A 135 4.86 8.20 -21.97
C PHE A 135 5.91 8.86 -22.86
N VAL A 136 7.18 8.82 -22.43
CA VAL A 136 8.30 9.25 -23.25
C VAL A 136 9.06 8.05 -23.80
N ARG A 137 9.62 7.21 -22.93
CA ARG A 137 10.36 6.01 -23.32
C ARG A 137 10.53 5.00 -22.18
N HIS A 138 10.94 3.80 -22.55
CA HIS A 138 11.46 2.80 -21.62
C HIS A 138 12.85 3.18 -21.09
N LEU A 139 13.12 2.78 -19.85
CA LEU A 139 14.47 2.84 -19.29
C LEU A 139 15.29 1.64 -19.75
N ARG A 140 16.58 1.88 -19.96
CA ARG A 140 17.58 0.84 -20.20
C ARG A 140 17.87 0.08 -18.90
N PRO A 141 18.40 -1.16 -18.96
CA PRO A 141 18.73 -1.89 -17.75
C PRO A 141 19.70 -1.13 -16.84
N GLY A 142 20.72 -0.47 -17.40
CA GLY A 142 21.69 0.32 -16.67
C GLY A 142 21.08 1.50 -15.93
N GLU A 143 20.04 2.13 -16.49
CA GLU A 143 19.31 3.23 -15.83
C GLU A 143 18.47 2.73 -14.64
N ILE A 144 17.91 1.51 -14.72
CA ILE A 144 17.22 0.88 -13.60
C ILE A 144 18.22 0.50 -12.49
N VAL A 145 19.35 -0.11 -12.85
CA VAL A 145 20.42 -0.47 -11.91
C VAL A 145 21.02 0.78 -11.25
N ALA A 146 21.16 1.88 -11.98
CA ALA A 146 21.71 3.14 -11.49
C ALA A 146 20.88 3.73 -10.33
N GLN A 147 19.55 3.58 -10.35
CA GLN A 147 18.67 3.99 -9.25
C GLN A 147 18.98 3.22 -7.95
N VAL A 148 19.16 1.90 -8.06
CA VAL A 148 19.54 1.05 -6.92
C VAL A 148 20.92 1.41 -6.40
N ASN A 149 21.88 1.63 -7.30
CA ASN A 149 23.23 2.08 -6.94
C ASN A 149 23.21 3.45 -6.25
N HIS A 150 22.41 4.39 -6.75
CA HIS A 150 22.20 5.70 -6.12
C HIS A 150 21.66 5.55 -4.69
N VAL A 151 20.57 4.82 -4.51
CA VAL A 151 19.97 4.59 -3.18
C VAL A 151 20.95 3.90 -2.22
N ARG A 152 21.76 2.95 -2.69
CA ARG A 152 22.77 2.27 -1.86
C ARG A 152 23.88 3.22 -1.41
N ARG A 153 24.32 4.15 -2.26
CA ARG A 153 25.27 5.20 -1.89
C ARG A 153 24.69 6.13 -0.82
N VAL A 154 23.45 6.60 -1.03
CA VAL A 154 22.77 7.46 -0.05
C VAL A 154 22.58 6.73 1.28
N LEU A 155 22.12 5.47 1.25
CA LEU A 155 21.93 4.67 2.46
C LEU A 155 23.24 4.48 3.25
N LYS A 156 24.37 4.27 2.54
CA LYS A 156 25.69 4.14 3.18
C LYS A 156 26.10 5.41 3.93
N GLN A 157 25.73 6.59 3.42
CA GLN A 157 26.04 7.88 4.05
C GLN A 157 25.09 8.18 5.21
N TYR A 158 23.78 8.00 5.00
CA TYR A 158 22.75 8.42 5.96
C TYR A 158 22.53 7.41 7.10
N ALA A 159 22.63 6.10 6.84
CA ALA A 159 22.45 5.07 7.85
C ALA A 159 23.54 3.98 7.74
N PRO A 160 24.78 4.31 8.13
CA PRO A 160 25.90 3.36 8.10
C PRO A 160 25.56 2.03 8.79
N GLY A 161 25.91 0.91 8.15
CA GLY A 161 25.63 -0.44 8.66
C GLY A 161 24.26 -1.00 8.27
N LYS A 162 23.29 -0.17 7.87
CA LYS A 162 22.05 -0.66 7.24
C LYS A 162 22.35 -1.10 5.80
N ARG A 163 21.57 -2.06 5.30
CA ARG A 163 21.70 -2.59 3.94
C ARG A 163 20.37 -2.51 3.23
N LEU A 164 20.41 -2.16 1.95
CA LEU A 164 19.25 -2.25 1.06
C LEU A 164 18.95 -3.74 0.83
N ARG A 165 17.78 -4.19 1.27
CA ARG A 165 17.39 -5.62 1.22
C ARG A 165 16.14 -5.87 0.39
N ASN A 166 15.36 -4.83 0.12
CA ASN A 166 14.07 -4.93 -0.57
C ASN A 166 14.03 -3.98 -1.76
N LEU A 167 13.35 -4.41 -2.83
CA LEU A 167 13.15 -3.62 -4.04
C LEU A 167 11.69 -3.77 -4.49
N VAL A 168 11.06 -2.66 -4.83
CA VAL A 168 9.73 -2.64 -5.44
C VAL A 168 9.78 -1.86 -6.76
N MET A 169 9.22 -2.45 -7.80
CA MET A 169 9.08 -1.81 -9.12
C MET A 169 7.74 -1.05 -9.16
N MET A 170 7.65 0.00 -8.34
CA MET A 170 6.43 0.80 -8.13
C MET A 170 6.70 2.31 -8.32
N GLY A 171 7.83 2.66 -8.95
CA GLY A 171 8.14 4.03 -9.32
C GLY A 171 7.37 4.45 -10.58
N MET A 172 8.00 5.27 -11.42
CA MET A 172 7.41 5.68 -12.70
C MET A 172 7.43 4.52 -13.71
N GLY A 173 6.30 4.32 -14.40
CA GLY A 173 6.18 3.37 -15.49
C GLY A 173 5.54 2.04 -15.13
N GLU A 174 5.19 1.27 -16.17
CA GLU A 174 4.70 -0.11 -16.07
C GLU A 174 5.84 -1.12 -16.32
N PRO A 175 6.33 -1.83 -15.29
CA PRO A 175 7.46 -2.73 -15.41
C PRO A 175 7.26 -3.83 -16.45
N LEU A 176 6.07 -4.41 -16.55
CA LEU A 176 5.81 -5.51 -17.48
C LEU A 176 5.62 -5.04 -18.94
N HIS A 177 5.46 -3.73 -19.16
CA HIS A 177 5.54 -3.13 -20.49
C HIS A 177 7.00 -2.90 -20.92
N ASN A 178 7.94 -2.83 -19.97
CA ASN A 178 9.39 -2.78 -20.22
C ASN A 178 10.09 -4.11 -19.81
N TYR A 179 9.48 -5.24 -20.18
CA TYR A 179 9.78 -6.55 -19.60
C TYR A 179 11.26 -6.93 -19.68
N ASP A 180 11.85 -6.92 -20.88
CA ASP A 180 13.22 -7.43 -21.08
C ASP A 180 14.26 -6.61 -20.34
N ALA A 181 14.13 -5.27 -20.36
CA ALA A 181 15.07 -4.40 -19.64
C ALA A 181 14.93 -4.55 -18.12
N VAL A 182 13.69 -4.70 -17.62
CA VAL A 182 13.42 -4.95 -16.20
C VAL A 182 14.01 -6.29 -15.77
N MET A 183 13.74 -7.39 -16.48
CA MET A 183 14.27 -8.70 -16.10
C MET A 183 15.79 -8.74 -16.14
N HIS A 184 16.42 -8.06 -17.11
CA HIS A 184 17.88 -7.93 -17.17
C HIS A 184 18.45 -7.12 -16.00
N ALA A 185 17.83 -5.99 -15.66
CA ALA A 185 18.24 -5.17 -14.51
C ALA A 185 18.10 -5.95 -13.20
N LEU A 186 16.98 -6.66 -13.00
CA LEU A 186 16.74 -7.46 -11.81
C LEU A 186 17.72 -8.63 -11.69
N ALA A 187 18.11 -9.27 -12.80
CA ALA A 187 19.16 -10.28 -12.79
C ALA A 187 20.51 -9.69 -12.32
N THR A 188 20.86 -8.50 -12.79
CA THR A 188 22.06 -7.77 -12.37
C THR A 188 22.02 -7.38 -10.89
N ILE A 189 20.87 -6.90 -10.40
CA ILE A 189 20.66 -6.49 -9.01
C ILE A 189 20.71 -7.71 -8.06
N SER A 190 20.18 -8.85 -8.48
CA SER A 190 20.18 -10.09 -7.70
C SER A 190 21.48 -10.88 -7.78
N ASP A 191 22.40 -10.53 -8.68
CA ASP A 191 23.67 -11.23 -8.82
C ASP A 191 24.49 -11.17 -7.52
N VAL A 192 24.91 -12.32 -7.03
CA VAL A 192 25.65 -12.48 -5.78
C VAL A 192 27.03 -11.81 -5.79
N ARG A 193 27.58 -11.53 -6.99
CA ARG A 193 28.84 -10.80 -7.16
C ARG A 193 28.67 -9.28 -6.99
N GLY A 194 27.44 -8.77 -7.11
CA GLY A 194 27.09 -7.35 -7.13
C GLY A 194 26.32 -6.90 -5.90
N ALA A 195 25.16 -6.26 -6.11
CA ALA A 195 24.30 -5.74 -5.05
C ALA A 195 23.70 -6.86 -4.17
N SER A 196 23.48 -8.04 -4.77
CA SER A 196 23.06 -9.27 -4.08
C SER A 196 21.74 -9.09 -3.31
N ILE A 197 20.76 -8.44 -3.94
CA ILE A 197 19.39 -8.38 -3.39
C ILE A 197 18.67 -9.66 -3.76
N GLY A 198 18.30 -10.45 -2.74
CA GLY A 198 17.65 -11.74 -2.94
C GLY A 198 16.34 -11.62 -3.74
N PRO A 199 16.10 -12.43 -4.78
CA PRO A 199 14.90 -12.33 -5.63
C PRO A 199 13.57 -12.34 -4.88
N ALA A 200 13.47 -13.11 -3.79
CA ALA A 200 12.28 -13.17 -2.93
C ALA A 200 11.97 -11.86 -2.18
N LYS A 201 12.88 -10.87 -2.21
CA LYS A 201 12.68 -9.53 -1.64
C LYS A 201 12.43 -8.46 -2.71
N ILE A 202 12.22 -8.89 -3.96
CA ILE A 202 11.93 -8.03 -5.10
C ILE A 202 10.49 -8.27 -5.53
N SER A 203 9.71 -7.20 -5.63
CA SER A 203 8.32 -7.24 -6.14
C SER A 203 8.21 -6.45 -7.44
N VAL A 204 7.75 -7.12 -8.50
CA VAL A 204 7.41 -6.51 -9.79
C VAL A 204 5.93 -6.17 -9.77
N SER A 205 5.59 -4.88 -9.80
CA SER A 205 4.20 -4.42 -9.87
C SER A 205 3.73 -4.35 -11.32
N THR A 206 2.44 -4.57 -11.55
CA THR A 206 1.81 -4.38 -12.87
C THR A 206 0.38 -3.92 -12.73
N VAL A 207 -0.08 -3.08 -13.66
CA VAL A 207 -1.51 -2.78 -13.83
C VAL A 207 -2.27 -3.88 -14.56
N GLY A 208 -1.62 -4.98 -14.96
CA GLY A 208 -2.29 -6.14 -15.54
C GLY A 208 -1.92 -6.42 -17.00
N VAL A 209 -0.63 -6.29 -17.37
CA VAL A 209 -0.14 -6.66 -18.70
C VAL A 209 -0.09 -8.19 -18.84
N ILE A 210 -1.25 -8.81 -19.15
CA ILE A 210 -1.44 -10.27 -19.12
C ILE A 210 -0.35 -11.06 -19.87
N PRO A 211 0.02 -10.74 -21.13
CA PRO A 211 1.03 -11.52 -21.84
C PRO A 211 2.36 -11.58 -21.10
N SER A 212 2.76 -10.48 -20.47
CA SER A 212 4.00 -10.40 -19.70
C SER A 212 3.91 -11.09 -18.34
N ILE A 213 2.73 -11.13 -17.70
CA ILE A 213 2.49 -11.93 -16.49
C ILE A 213 2.71 -13.42 -16.80
N LEU A 214 2.11 -13.90 -17.88
CA LEU A 214 2.25 -15.29 -18.32
C LEU A 214 3.69 -15.61 -18.72
N ARG A 215 4.33 -14.73 -19.50
CA ARG A 215 5.75 -14.85 -19.84
C ARG A 215 6.65 -14.93 -18.60
N MET A 216 6.38 -14.12 -17.57
CA MET A 216 7.12 -14.14 -16.31
C MET A 216 6.98 -15.49 -15.58
N ALA A 217 5.79 -16.09 -15.62
CA ALA A 217 5.53 -17.41 -15.06
C ALA A 217 6.22 -18.52 -15.84
N GLU A 218 6.08 -18.52 -17.17
CA GLU A 218 6.65 -19.52 -18.10
C GLU A 218 8.19 -19.53 -18.04
N GLU A 219 8.81 -18.36 -18.00
CA GLU A 219 10.27 -18.23 -17.84
C GLU A 219 10.75 -18.55 -16.41
N GLY A 220 9.84 -18.85 -15.47
CA GLY A 220 10.18 -19.19 -14.09
C GLY A 220 10.91 -18.08 -13.34
N ARG A 221 10.59 -16.81 -13.64
CA ARG A 221 11.31 -15.67 -13.04
C ARG A 221 11.14 -15.66 -11.52
N PRO A 222 12.22 -15.47 -10.75
CA PRO A 222 12.20 -15.76 -9.32
C PRO A 222 11.62 -14.63 -8.43
N TYR A 223 11.00 -13.61 -9.01
CA TYR A 223 10.55 -12.40 -8.31
C TYR A 223 9.08 -12.51 -7.86
N ASN A 224 8.67 -11.71 -6.89
CA ASN A 224 7.26 -11.64 -6.48
C ASN A 224 6.47 -10.79 -7.47
N LEU A 225 5.20 -11.14 -7.69
CA LEU A 225 4.27 -10.36 -8.52
C LEU A 225 3.34 -9.54 -7.62
N ALA A 226 3.18 -8.27 -7.94
CA ALA A 226 2.15 -7.40 -7.40
C ALA A 226 1.24 -6.91 -8.54
N VAL A 227 -0.08 -6.89 -8.32
CA VAL A 227 -1.08 -6.50 -9.32
C VAL A 227 -1.90 -5.35 -8.79
N SER A 228 -1.81 -4.20 -9.43
CA SER A 228 -2.60 -3.00 -9.17
C SER A 228 -4.04 -3.19 -9.66
N LEU A 229 -4.93 -3.58 -8.73
CA LEU A 229 -6.32 -3.95 -9.04
C LEU A 229 -7.25 -2.73 -9.08
N HIS A 230 -7.29 -1.99 -7.98
CA HIS A 230 -7.99 -0.69 -7.80
C HIS A 230 -9.48 -0.63 -8.17
N GLY A 231 -10.14 -1.73 -8.54
CA GLY A 231 -11.58 -1.81 -8.77
C GLY A 231 -12.08 -3.26 -8.74
N SER A 232 -13.30 -3.47 -8.28
CA SER A 232 -13.94 -4.78 -8.09
C SER A 232 -14.79 -5.17 -9.30
N THR A 233 -15.17 -4.20 -10.12
CA THR A 233 -15.89 -4.41 -11.39
C THR A 233 -15.07 -3.91 -12.58
N GLU A 234 -15.45 -4.35 -13.77
CA GLU A 234 -14.84 -3.88 -15.02
C GLU A 234 -15.01 -2.37 -15.20
N GLU A 235 -16.20 -1.86 -14.89
CA GLU A 235 -16.57 -0.46 -15.03
C GLU A 235 -15.74 0.42 -14.11
N GLU A 236 -15.65 0.04 -12.83
CA GLU A 236 -14.88 0.76 -11.83
C GLU A 236 -13.39 0.77 -12.19
N ARG A 237 -12.84 -0.42 -12.48
CA ARG A 237 -11.43 -0.58 -12.83
C ARG A 237 -11.07 0.19 -14.10
N SER A 238 -11.90 0.13 -15.13
CA SER A 238 -11.67 0.83 -16.40
C SER A 238 -11.80 2.35 -16.30
N SER A 239 -12.53 2.85 -15.31
CA SER A 239 -12.59 4.28 -15.00
C SER A 239 -11.28 4.79 -14.36
N LEU A 240 -10.56 3.92 -13.64
CA LEU A 240 -9.34 4.26 -12.90
C LEU A 240 -8.06 3.91 -13.66
N ILE A 241 -8.09 2.82 -14.41
CA ILE A 241 -6.99 2.24 -15.18
C ILE A 241 -7.48 2.07 -16.63
N PRO A 242 -7.45 3.11 -17.47
CA PRO A 242 -8.04 3.07 -18.80
C PRO A 242 -7.53 1.91 -19.68
N VAL A 243 -6.27 1.50 -19.49
CA VAL A 243 -5.67 0.36 -20.20
C VAL A 243 -6.31 -0.99 -19.85
N SER A 244 -7.04 -1.11 -18.72
CA SER A 244 -7.74 -2.36 -18.37
C SER A 244 -8.83 -2.71 -19.38
N LYS A 245 -9.33 -1.77 -20.19
CA LYS A 245 -10.27 -2.09 -21.28
C LYS A 245 -9.72 -3.10 -22.29
N ARG A 246 -8.39 -3.24 -22.37
CA ARG A 246 -7.72 -4.23 -23.22
C ARG A 246 -7.80 -5.65 -22.65
N TRP A 247 -7.90 -5.78 -21.34
CA TRP A 247 -7.85 -7.05 -20.61
C TRP A 247 -8.89 -7.06 -19.50
N SER A 248 -9.93 -7.88 -19.67
CA SER A 248 -10.95 -8.05 -18.64
C SER A 248 -10.32 -8.43 -17.29
N LEU A 249 -10.91 -7.93 -16.22
CA LEU A 249 -10.65 -8.34 -14.84
C LEU A 249 -10.65 -9.87 -14.71
N GLU A 250 -11.62 -10.57 -15.31
CA GLU A 250 -11.64 -12.04 -15.33
C GLU A 250 -10.36 -12.63 -15.94
N SER A 251 -9.98 -12.17 -17.14
CA SER A 251 -8.76 -12.64 -17.81
C SER A 251 -7.50 -12.34 -17.00
N LEU A 252 -7.47 -11.20 -16.30
CA LEU A 252 -6.36 -10.81 -15.44
C LEU A 252 -6.26 -11.76 -14.23
N ILE A 253 -7.38 -12.05 -13.56
CA ILE A 253 -7.41 -12.98 -12.43
C ILE A 253 -6.98 -14.38 -12.89
N ASP A 254 -7.40 -14.83 -14.07
CA ASP A 254 -6.95 -16.10 -14.63
C ASP A 254 -5.45 -16.13 -14.92
N ALA A 255 -4.89 -15.04 -15.46
CA ALA A 255 -3.44 -14.91 -15.63
C ALA A 255 -2.70 -14.96 -14.29
N CYS A 256 -3.26 -14.34 -13.25
CA CYS A 256 -2.72 -14.39 -11.88
C CYS A 256 -2.78 -15.82 -11.31
N ARG A 257 -3.90 -16.53 -11.45
CA ARG A 257 -4.03 -17.93 -11.03
C ARG A 257 -2.98 -18.81 -11.69
N ARG A 258 -2.78 -18.65 -13.01
CA ARG A 258 -1.73 -19.37 -13.76
C ARG A 258 -0.34 -19.02 -13.24
N TYR A 259 -0.03 -17.74 -13.03
CA TYR A 259 1.24 -17.32 -12.44
C TYR A 259 1.48 -17.97 -11.08
N GLY A 260 0.51 -17.95 -10.18
CA GLY A 260 0.60 -18.55 -8.86
C GLY A 260 0.82 -20.06 -8.92
N ALA A 261 0.06 -20.76 -9.77
CA ALA A 261 0.17 -22.21 -9.96
C ALA A 261 1.53 -22.64 -10.53
N THR A 262 2.06 -21.91 -11.52
CA THR A 262 3.36 -22.24 -12.15
C THR A 262 4.54 -21.86 -11.27
N SER A 263 4.49 -20.67 -10.65
CA SER A 263 5.65 -20.14 -9.91
C SER A 263 5.71 -20.59 -8.45
N GLY A 264 4.58 -21.08 -7.89
CA GLY A 264 4.43 -21.36 -6.45
C GLY A 264 4.51 -20.10 -5.57
N ARG A 265 4.55 -18.91 -6.15
CA ARG A 265 4.70 -17.63 -5.43
C ARG A 265 3.35 -16.98 -5.22
N ARG A 266 3.23 -16.27 -4.10
CA ARG A 266 2.06 -15.46 -3.79
C ARG A 266 2.04 -14.20 -4.65
N ILE A 267 0.83 -13.74 -4.95
CA ILE A 267 0.58 -12.49 -5.65
C ILE A 267 0.05 -11.48 -4.64
N PHE A 268 0.58 -10.26 -4.68
CA PHE A 268 0.07 -9.15 -3.89
C PHE A 268 -0.92 -8.35 -4.73
N PHE A 269 -2.15 -8.13 -4.26
CA PHE A 269 -3.09 -7.24 -4.95
C PHE A 269 -3.04 -5.85 -4.31
N GLY A 270 -2.70 -4.84 -5.12
CA GLY A 270 -2.73 -3.44 -4.74
C GLY A 270 -4.12 -2.86 -4.89
N TRP A 271 -4.61 -2.21 -3.83
CA TRP A 271 -5.85 -1.44 -3.85
C TRP A 271 -5.58 -0.03 -3.29
N THR A 272 -6.04 0.99 -4.00
CA THR A 272 -5.85 2.39 -3.62
C THR A 272 -7.23 2.93 -3.42
N LEU A 273 -7.51 3.40 -2.21
CA LEU A 273 -8.81 3.94 -1.84
C LEU A 273 -8.91 5.37 -2.33
N ILE A 274 -9.92 5.63 -3.16
CA ILE A 274 -10.20 6.90 -3.80
C ILE A 274 -11.61 7.30 -3.39
N ALA A 275 -11.69 8.44 -2.70
CA ALA A 275 -12.91 8.91 -2.07
C ALA A 275 -14.09 9.04 -3.07
N GLY A 276 -15.20 8.38 -2.77
CA GLY A 276 -16.42 8.38 -3.59
C GLY A 276 -16.26 7.66 -4.94
N LYS A 277 -15.22 6.83 -5.10
CA LYS A 277 -14.95 6.07 -6.33
C LYS A 277 -14.89 4.58 -6.10
N ASN A 278 -14.04 4.13 -5.17
CA ASN A 278 -13.78 2.72 -4.90
C ASN A 278 -13.56 2.41 -3.41
N ASP A 279 -14.17 3.23 -2.55
CA ASP A 279 -14.06 3.21 -1.10
C ASP A 279 -15.40 2.90 -0.39
N SER A 280 -16.42 2.44 -1.13
CA SER A 280 -17.71 2.09 -0.54
C SER A 280 -17.70 0.68 0.08
N PRO A 281 -18.47 0.43 1.15
CA PRO A 281 -18.63 -0.91 1.72
C PRO A 281 -19.19 -1.94 0.74
N GLU A 282 -20.01 -1.52 -0.22
CA GLU A 282 -20.62 -2.37 -1.25
C GLU A 282 -19.57 -2.86 -2.27
N THR A 283 -18.60 -2.01 -2.63
CA THR A 283 -17.44 -2.39 -3.46
C THR A 283 -16.64 -3.55 -2.86
N VAL A 284 -16.66 -3.69 -1.53
CA VAL A 284 -15.97 -4.74 -0.76
C VAL A 284 -16.77 -6.04 -0.71
N GLN A 285 -18.10 -5.99 -0.85
CA GLN A 285 -19.00 -7.15 -0.67
C GLN A 285 -19.20 -7.98 -1.95
N ASP A 286 -19.18 -7.37 -3.13
CA ASP A 286 -19.77 -8.04 -4.29
C ASP A 286 -18.80 -8.77 -5.23
N ASN A 287 -17.53 -8.38 -5.43
CA ASN A 287 -16.75 -8.95 -6.56
C ASN A 287 -15.22 -9.00 -6.42
N VAL A 288 -14.64 -8.89 -5.22
CA VAL A 288 -13.17 -8.95 -5.08
C VAL A 288 -12.72 -10.36 -4.70
N PRO A 289 -12.01 -11.11 -5.58
CA PRO A 289 -11.56 -12.47 -5.25
C PRO A 289 -10.56 -12.50 -4.09
N PHE A 290 -9.80 -11.40 -3.89
CA PHE A 290 -8.92 -11.20 -2.73
C PHE A 290 -8.73 -9.71 -2.39
N ILE A 291 -8.99 -9.31 -1.14
CA ILE A 291 -8.59 -7.99 -0.62
C ILE A 291 -7.38 -8.19 0.29
N VAL A 292 -6.26 -7.55 -0.05
CA VAL A 292 -5.09 -7.41 0.83
C VAL A 292 -5.09 -6.01 1.41
N PHE A 293 -5.34 -5.88 2.71
CA PHE A 293 -5.17 -4.61 3.41
C PHE A 293 -3.71 -4.45 3.81
N SER A 294 -3.03 -3.44 3.25
CA SER A 294 -1.79 -2.92 3.82
C SER A 294 -2.13 -1.70 4.65
N VAL A 295 -2.27 -1.88 5.96
CA VAL A 295 -2.19 -0.76 6.91
C VAL A 295 -0.73 -0.29 6.92
N ARG A 296 -0.48 1.01 7.10
CA ARG A 296 0.86 1.63 7.13
C ARG A 296 1.75 1.20 8.32
N ASP A 297 1.55 0.00 8.84
CA ASP A 297 2.36 -0.62 9.89
C ASP A 297 2.91 -1.97 9.36
N PRO A 298 4.24 -2.19 9.34
CA PRO A 298 4.85 -3.38 8.75
C PRO A 298 4.56 -4.71 9.48
N GLU A 299 3.88 -4.70 10.63
CA GLU A 299 3.65 -5.91 11.45
C GLU A 299 2.32 -6.64 11.19
N LEU A 300 1.41 -6.10 10.38
CA LEU A 300 0.12 -6.73 10.09
C LEU A 300 -0.23 -6.70 8.59
N SER A 301 -0.32 -7.87 7.97
CA SER A 301 -0.88 -8.02 6.62
C SER A 301 -2.11 -8.94 6.69
N LEU A 302 -3.25 -8.47 6.17
CA LEU A 302 -4.51 -9.21 6.15
C LEU A 302 -4.87 -9.59 4.71
N ALA A 303 -5.13 -10.86 4.44
CA ALA A 303 -5.64 -11.34 3.16
C ALA A 303 -6.95 -12.11 3.36
N ILE A 304 -7.97 -11.80 2.55
CA ILE A 304 -9.31 -12.42 2.60
C ILE A 304 -9.55 -13.17 1.28
N SER A 305 -10.10 -14.40 1.34
CA SER A 305 -10.42 -15.22 0.16
C SER A 305 -11.93 -15.27 -0.07
N ALA A 306 -12.39 -15.00 -1.30
CA ALA A 306 -13.79 -15.09 -1.69
C ALA A 306 -14.01 -16.16 -2.76
N ASP A 307 -14.58 -17.29 -2.35
CA ASP A 307 -15.76 -17.87 -3.01
C ASP A 307 -16.81 -17.96 -1.88
N GLU A 308 -18.04 -17.47 -2.12
CA GLU A 308 -19.10 -17.21 -1.11
C GLU A 308 -19.17 -18.15 0.12
N PRO A 309 -19.65 -17.67 1.29
CA PRO A 309 -19.28 -16.42 1.97
C PRO A 309 -17.85 -16.56 2.56
N VAL A 310 -17.15 -15.46 2.80
CA VAL A 310 -15.74 -15.38 3.28
C VAL A 310 -15.30 -16.61 4.09
N LYS A 311 -14.67 -17.58 3.42
CA LYS A 311 -14.22 -18.84 4.02
C LYS A 311 -12.86 -18.71 4.69
N ALA A 312 -12.10 -17.67 4.41
CA ALA A 312 -10.82 -17.54 5.09
C ALA A 312 -10.32 -16.11 5.28
N VAL A 313 -9.72 -15.90 6.45
CA VAL A 313 -8.91 -14.73 6.81
C VAL A 313 -7.52 -15.24 7.15
N ILE A 314 -6.51 -14.71 6.45
CA ILE A 314 -5.10 -14.98 6.72
C ILE A 314 -4.51 -13.72 7.34
N ILE A 315 -4.02 -13.86 8.58
CA ILE A 315 -3.31 -12.80 9.28
C ILE A 315 -1.84 -13.17 9.33
N GLU A 316 -0.98 -12.36 8.72
CA GLU A 316 0.46 -12.45 8.92
C GLU A 316 0.87 -11.54 10.08
N TYR A 317 1.37 -12.14 11.15
CA TYR A 317 1.85 -11.46 12.35
C TYR A 317 3.05 -12.21 12.95
N PRO A 318 4.11 -11.53 13.41
CA PRO A 318 5.25 -12.19 14.06
C PRO A 318 4.86 -12.73 15.45
N PHE A 319 4.29 -13.94 15.50
CA PHE A 319 3.86 -14.61 16.75
C PHE A 319 4.98 -14.80 17.78
N ASN A 320 6.24 -14.74 17.36
CA ASN A 320 7.39 -14.74 18.27
C ASN A 320 7.44 -13.51 19.19
N THR A 321 6.90 -12.37 18.76
CA THR A 321 6.74 -11.17 19.61
C THR A 321 5.67 -11.41 20.66
N LEU A 322 4.49 -11.93 20.26
CA LEU A 322 3.41 -12.36 21.16
C LEU A 322 3.87 -13.39 22.20
N ARG A 323 4.65 -14.41 21.80
CA ARG A 323 5.20 -15.43 22.71
C ARG A 323 6.17 -14.84 23.75
N LYS A 324 6.94 -13.81 23.40
CA LYS A 324 7.87 -13.15 24.34
C LYS A 324 7.14 -12.31 25.39
N GLU A 325 6.03 -11.69 25.00
CA GLU A 325 5.19 -10.86 25.85
C GLU A 325 4.22 -11.68 26.71
N CYS A 326 3.86 -12.89 26.26
CA CYS A 326 3.06 -13.85 27.00
C CYS A 326 3.87 -14.52 28.12
N LYS A 327 4.27 -13.72 29.11
CA LYS A 327 5.00 -14.18 30.30
C LYS A 327 4.30 -13.92 31.63
N SER A 328 3.17 -13.21 31.69
CA SER A 328 2.62 -12.86 33.01
C SER A 328 1.13 -12.52 33.13
N HIS A 329 0.32 -12.42 32.07
CA HIS A 329 -1.04 -11.86 32.21
C HIS A 329 -2.20 -12.75 31.73
N ASP A 330 -1.96 -13.81 30.95
CA ASP A 330 -3.01 -14.73 30.48
C ASP A 330 -2.43 -16.14 30.24
N GLN A 331 -2.49 -17.01 31.26
CA GLN A 331 -1.88 -18.34 31.21
C GLN A 331 -2.48 -19.24 30.12
N HIS A 332 -3.73 -18.99 29.73
CA HIS A 332 -4.44 -19.75 28.72
C HIS A 332 -3.95 -19.39 27.31
N LEU A 333 -3.86 -18.09 26.99
CA LEU A 333 -3.25 -17.62 25.74
C LEU A 333 -1.79 -18.10 25.60
N CYS A 334 -1.03 -18.13 26.70
CA CYS A 334 0.33 -18.62 26.68
C CYS A 334 0.43 -20.15 26.50
N GLY A 335 -0.58 -20.91 26.91
CA GLY A 335 -0.70 -22.34 26.62
C GLY A 335 -0.95 -22.58 25.14
N VAL A 336 -1.90 -21.85 24.56
CA VAL A 336 -2.29 -21.98 23.15
C VAL A 336 -1.19 -21.52 22.18
N LEU A 337 -0.46 -20.44 22.50
CA LEU A 337 0.70 -19.99 21.72
C LEU A 337 1.87 -21.00 21.71
N LYS A 338 1.91 -21.94 22.68
CA LYS A 338 2.88 -23.05 22.72
C LYS A 338 2.46 -24.22 21.84
N GLU A 339 1.17 -24.39 21.56
CA GLU A 339 0.66 -25.43 20.66
C GLU A 339 0.82 -25.06 19.18
N LEU A 340 0.92 -23.77 18.86
CA LEU A 340 1.29 -23.32 17.51
C LEU A 340 2.69 -23.83 17.15
N PRO A 341 2.92 -24.30 15.91
CA PRO A 341 4.23 -24.79 15.47
C PRO A 341 5.35 -23.74 15.71
N PRO A 342 6.57 -24.17 16.09
CA PRO A 342 7.72 -23.28 16.16
C PRO A 342 7.96 -22.63 14.78
N GLY A 343 7.97 -21.29 14.71
CA GLY A 343 8.16 -20.54 13.46
C GLY A 343 6.89 -20.22 12.66
N ALA A 344 5.69 -20.54 13.16
CA ALA A 344 4.44 -20.05 12.57
C ALA A 344 4.40 -18.50 12.62
N ASN A 345 4.23 -17.85 11.46
CA ASN A 345 4.12 -16.39 11.30
C ASN A 345 2.74 -15.97 10.76
N TRP A 346 1.82 -16.92 10.66
CA TRP A 346 0.48 -16.69 10.12
C TRP A 346 -0.55 -17.57 10.86
N LEU A 347 -1.78 -17.08 10.93
CA LEU A 347 -2.94 -17.80 11.43
C LEU A 347 -3.95 -17.92 10.29
N TYR A 348 -4.36 -19.15 9.98
CA TYR A 348 -5.37 -19.46 8.97
C TYR A 348 -6.71 -19.71 9.67
N LEU A 349 -7.74 -18.98 9.26
CA LEU A 349 -9.08 -19.09 9.83
C LEU A 349 -10.01 -19.67 8.78
N ASP A 350 -10.55 -20.86 9.03
CA ASP A 350 -11.46 -21.62 8.14
C ASP A 350 -12.87 -20.98 8.03
N LYS A 351 -13.20 -20.03 8.93
CA LYS A 351 -14.49 -19.32 8.97
C LYS A 351 -14.28 -17.90 9.52
N SER A 352 -14.82 -16.88 8.85
CA SER A 352 -14.82 -15.51 9.38
C SER A 352 -16.12 -15.24 10.14
N PRO A 353 -16.10 -15.14 11.49
CA PRO A 353 -17.26 -14.62 12.22
C PRO A 353 -17.52 -13.16 11.85
N GLY A 354 -18.79 -12.80 11.65
CA GLY A 354 -19.21 -11.46 11.17
C GLY A 354 -18.74 -10.28 12.05
N VAL A 355 -18.35 -10.55 13.29
CA VAL A 355 -17.76 -9.58 14.24
C VAL A 355 -16.41 -9.03 13.75
N LEU A 356 -15.61 -9.83 13.03
CA LEU A 356 -14.34 -9.36 12.44
C LEU A 356 -14.55 -8.25 11.41
N HIS A 357 -15.60 -8.35 10.60
CA HIS A 357 -15.82 -7.48 9.46
C HIS A 357 -16.07 -6.02 9.90
N HIS A 358 -16.90 -5.83 10.93
CA HIS A 358 -17.24 -4.48 11.41
C HIS A 358 -16.06 -3.79 12.11
N LYS A 359 -15.23 -4.52 12.86
CA LYS A 359 -14.04 -3.97 13.53
C LYS A 359 -12.92 -3.66 12.55
N LEU A 360 -12.80 -4.43 11.47
CA LEU A 360 -11.89 -4.10 10.35
C LEU A 360 -12.30 -2.80 9.65
N LEU A 361 -13.61 -2.57 9.46
CA LEU A 361 -14.15 -1.32 8.92
C LEU A 361 -13.94 -0.13 9.88
N GLU A 362 -14.00 -0.35 11.20
CA GLU A 362 -13.73 0.69 12.20
C GLU A 362 -12.25 1.08 12.25
N LEU A 363 -11.35 0.08 12.20
CA LEU A 363 -9.90 0.29 12.08
C LEU A 363 -9.55 1.08 10.81
N HIS A 364 -10.23 0.76 9.71
CA HIS A 364 -10.16 1.50 8.44
C HIS A 364 -10.66 2.94 8.61
N GLY A 365 -11.79 3.16 9.29
CA GLY A 365 -12.30 4.49 9.57
C GLY A 365 -11.34 5.34 10.42
N HIS A 366 -10.59 4.73 11.34
CA HIS A 366 -9.54 5.41 12.10
C HIS A 366 -8.28 5.70 11.30
N ALA A 367 -7.84 4.76 10.46
CA ALA A 367 -6.69 4.93 9.58
C ALA A 367 -6.95 5.98 8.49
N ALA A 368 -8.17 6.03 7.93
CA ALA A 368 -8.57 6.97 6.88
C ALA A 368 -8.69 8.42 7.36
N ARG A 369 -8.88 8.65 8.66
CA ARG A 369 -9.07 9.99 9.23
C ARG A 369 -7.78 10.76 9.52
N ASN A 370 -6.59 10.26 9.17
CA ASN A 370 -5.28 10.94 9.33
C ASN A 370 -4.99 11.53 10.75
N HIS A 371 -5.71 11.07 11.78
CA HIS A 371 -5.63 11.61 13.15
C HIS A 371 -5.30 10.54 14.21
N ALA A 372 -5.14 9.28 13.84
CA ALA A 372 -4.81 8.24 14.79
C ALA A 372 -3.28 8.04 14.86
N ASP A 373 -2.73 8.22 16.06
CA ASP A 373 -1.34 7.88 16.40
C ASP A 373 -1.06 6.42 16.00
N ALA A 374 0.08 6.15 15.37
CA ALA A 374 0.49 4.82 14.95
C ALA A 374 0.42 3.80 16.11
N LYS A 375 0.66 4.24 17.36
CA LYS A 375 0.53 3.38 18.56
C LYS A 375 -0.91 3.01 18.87
N ILE A 376 -1.88 3.88 18.57
CA ILE A 376 -3.31 3.62 18.77
C ILE A 376 -3.80 2.62 17.72
N LEU A 377 -3.42 2.83 16.45
CA LEU A 377 -3.73 1.90 15.37
C LEU A 377 -3.10 0.52 15.61
N ALA A 378 -1.84 0.47 16.04
CA ALA A 378 -1.17 -0.77 16.43
C ALA A 378 -1.84 -1.43 17.63
N GLY A 379 -2.25 -0.66 18.65
CA GLY A 379 -2.98 -1.15 19.81
C GLY A 379 -4.34 -1.74 19.46
N GLN A 380 -5.09 -1.09 18.57
CA GLN A 380 -6.40 -1.57 18.10
C GLN A 380 -6.27 -2.78 17.16
N ALA A 381 -5.29 -2.77 16.27
CA ALA A 381 -4.95 -3.91 15.42
C ALA A 381 -4.54 -5.14 16.26
N ARG A 382 -3.76 -4.91 17.32
CA ARG A 382 -3.36 -5.93 18.30
C ARG A 382 -4.53 -6.44 19.13
N SER A 383 -5.43 -5.56 19.56
CA SER A 383 -6.67 -5.94 20.27
C SER A 383 -7.55 -6.80 19.37
N LEU A 384 -7.71 -6.41 18.11
CA LEU A 384 -8.47 -7.16 17.12
C LEU A 384 -7.84 -8.53 16.87
N LEU A 385 -6.51 -8.61 16.72
CA LEU A 385 -5.79 -9.88 16.58
C LEU A 385 -5.99 -10.81 17.80
N LEU A 386 -5.94 -10.29 19.02
CA LEU A 386 -6.16 -11.06 20.25
C LEU A 386 -7.60 -11.59 20.35
N GLU A 387 -8.56 -10.78 19.92
CA GLU A 387 -9.98 -11.15 19.89
C GLU A 387 -10.23 -12.22 18.82
N ILE A 388 -9.64 -12.08 17.64
CA ILE A 388 -9.67 -13.09 16.58
C ILE A 388 -9.10 -14.43 17.05
N ILE A 389 -7.95 -14.40 17.74
CA ILE A 389 -7.33 -15.61 18.31
C ILE A 389 -8.27 -16.27 19.33
N ARG A 390 -8.95 -15.48 20.17
CA ARG A 390 -9.93 -15.99 21.16
C ARG A 390 -11.16 -16.59 20.52
N THR A 391 -11.71 -15.94 19.50
CA THR A 391 -12.90 -16.39 18.77
C THR A 391 -12.65 -17.69 18.00
N VAL A 392 -11.49 -17.80 17.36
CA VAL A 392 -11.13 -18.94 16.50
C VAL A 392 -10.81 -20.20 17.30
N LEU A 393 -10.20 -20.03 18.47
CA LEU A 393 -9.67 -21.15 19.24
C LEU A 393 -10.66 -21.69 20.29
N GLY A 394 -11.92 -21.24 20.19
CA GLY A 394 -13.07 -21.94 20.74
C GLY A 394 -13.57 -21.36 22.06
N GLU A 395 -14.35 -20.28 21.98
CA GLU A 395 -15.48 -20.07 22.87
C GLU A 395 -16.59 -19.29 22.16
N HIS A 396 -17.79 -19.87 22.15
CA HIS A 396 -19.09 -19.24 21.95
C HIS A 396 -19.81 -19.27 20.59
N ARG A 397 -20.12 -20.47 20.09
CA ARG A 397 -21.17 -20.68 19.06
C ARG A 397 -22.58 -20.12 19.42
N ILE A 398 -22.85 -19.82 20.69
CA ILE A 398 -24.15 -19.27 21.16
C ILE A 398 -24.05 -17.76 21.48
N SER A 399 -22.88 -17.25 21.92
CA SER A 399 -22.68 -15.82 22.14
C SER A 399 -22.48 -15.06 20.82
N GLU A 400 -21.82 -15.68 19.83
CA GLU A 400 -21.59 -15.04 18.52
C GLU A 400 -22.89 -14.71 17.78
N GLU A 401 -23.90 -15.60 17.84
CA GLU A 401 -25.19 -15.34 17.21
C GLU A 401 -25.95 -14.21 17.92
N ASN A 402 -25.94 -14.20 19.26
CA ASN A 402 -26.58 -13.15 20.05
C ASN A 402 -25.87 -11.80 19.89
N GLU A 403 -24.54 -11.81 19.80
CA GLU A 403 -23.73 -10.62 19.60
C GLU A 403 -23.87 -10.09 18.17
N ARG A 404 -23.89 -10.98 17.17
CA ARG A 404 -24.19 -10.63 15.77
C ARG A 404 -25.57 -10.01 15.64
N GLN A 405 -26.60 -10.63 16.24
CA GLN A 405 -27.95 -10.07 16.26
C GLN A 405 -28.00 -8.74 17.01
N MET A 406 -27.21 -8.56 18.07
CA MET A 406 -27.07 -7.26 18.73
C MET A 406 -26.53 -6.20 17.77
N TYR A 407 -25.44 -6.45 17.05
CA TYR A 407 -24.87 -5.48 16.12
C TYR A 407 -25.82 -5.13 14.97
N VAL A 408 -26.46 -6.13 14.35
CA VAL A 408 -27.46 -5.91 13.27
C VAL A 408 -28.58 -5.00 13.75
N LYS A 409 -29.15 -5.32 14.92
CA LYS A 409 -30.21 -4.51 15.54
C LYS A 409 -29.74 -3.10 15.88
N MET A 410 -28.48 -2.91 16.27
CA MET A 410 -27.97 -1.56 16.59
C MET A 410 -27.72 -0.73 15.32
N ASP A 411 -27.33 -1.34 14.21
CA ASP A 411 -27.17 -0.64 12.93
C ASP A 411 -28.53 -0.26 12.31
N GLU A 412 -29.54 -1.12 12.41
CA GLU A 412 -30.94 -0.78 12.06
C GLU A 412 -31.43 0.47 12.83
N ILE A 413 -31.08 0.60 14.12
CA ILE A 413 -31.39 1.80 14.89
C ILE A 413 -30.67 3.02 14.31
N LYS A 414 -29.38 2.91 13.99
CA LYS A 414 -28.62 4.01 13.38
C LYS A 414 -29.24 4.46 12.05
N GLU A 415 -29.72 3.54 11.22
CA GLU A 415 -30.45 3.88 10.00
C GLU A 415 -31.75 4.63 10.30
N ILE A 416 -32.52 4.17 11.30
CA ILE A 416 -33.73 4.88 11.75
C ILE A 416 -33.39 6.29 12.22
N LEU A 417 -32.33 6.47 13.02
CA LEU A 417 -31.89 7.79 13.48
C LEU A 417 -31.55 8.73 12.31
N SER A 418 -30.88 8.19 11.29
CA SER A 418 -30.44 8.92 10.10
C SER A 418 -31.62 9.37 9.23
N ARG A 419 -32.69 8.57 9.16
CA ARG A 419 -33.95 8.94 8.50
C ARG A 419 -34.74 10.02 9.24
N HIS A 420 -34.44 10.28 10.52
CA HIS A 420 -35.17 11.23 11.36
C HIS A 420 -34.37 12.50 11.72
N LEU A 421 -33.32 12.84 10.95
CA LEU A 421 -32.51 14.04 11.23
C LEU A 421 -33.29 15.35 10.98
N GLU A 422 -34.18 15.38 9.98
CA GLU A 422 -35.07 16.52 9.67
C GLU A 422 -36.46 16.41 10.32
N SER A 423 -36.73 15.32 11.04
CA SER A 423 -38.03 15.08 11.68
C SER A 423 -37.89 14.79 13.18
N LYS A 424 -39.01 14.52 13.85
CA LYS A 424 -39.01 14.23 15.28
C LYS A 424 -38.46 12.82 15.52
N LEU A 425 -37.47 12.71 16.39
CA LEU A 425 -36.92 11.42 16.81
C LEU A 425 -38.02 10.54 17.43
N PRO A 426 -38.20 9.28 16.97
CA PRO A 426 -39.12 8.34 17.59
C PRO A 426 -38.77 8.13 19.07
N SER A 427 -39.78 7.88 19.90
CA SER A 427 -39.55 7.59 21.31
C SER A 427 -38.78 6.28 21.48
N LEU A 428 -38.05 6.15 22.57
CA LEU A 428 -37.29 4.93 22.85
C LEU A 428 -38.13 3.63 22.85
N PRO A 429 -39.38 3.61 23.36
CA PRO A 429 -40.26 2.46 23.21
C PRO A 429 -40.53 2.05 21.76
N ILE A 430 -40.62 3.02 20.84
CA ILE A 430 -40.83 2.76 19.41
C ILE A 430 -39.56 2.16 18.81
N LEU A 431 -38.41 2.81 19.05
CA LEU A 431 -37.11 2.33 18.59
C LEU A 431 -36.81 0.91 19.07
N ALA A 432 -37.11 0.59 20.33
CA ALA A 432 -36.90 -0.74 20.90
C ALA A 432 -37.78 -1.81 20.24
N ARG A 433 -39.02 -1.44 19.85
CA ARG A 433 -39.95 -2.34 19.16
C ARG A 433 -39.52 -2.66 17.74
N GLU A 434 -39.01 -1.68 17.00
CA GLU A 434 -38.54 -1.85 15.62
C GLU A 434 -37.49 -2.96 15.50
N VAL A 435 -36.59 -3.07 16.49
CA VAL A 435 -35.50 -4.05 16.48
C VAL A 435 -35.74 -5.24 17.42
N ALA A 436 -36.97 -5.39 17.90
CA ALA A 436 -37.41 -6.45 18.81
C ALA A 436 -36.46 -6.66 20.02
N VAL A 437 -36.23 -5.60 20.80
CA VAL A 437 -35.50 -5.65 22.09
C VAL A 437 -36.18 -4.79 23.15
N SER A 438 -35.82 -4.96 24.42
CA SER A 438 -36.30 -4.06 25.49
C SER A 438 -35.56 -2.71 25.46
N GLU A 439 -36.18 -1.66 26.00
CA GLU A 439 -35.55 -0.32 26.07
C GLU A 439 -34.21 -0.33 26.82
N SER A 440 -34.10 -1.11 27.90
CA SER A 440 -32.87 -1.25 28.67
C SER A 440 -31.76 -1.93 27.86
N THR A 441 -32.12 -2.97 27.10
CA THR A 441 -31.18 -3.67 26.21
C THR A 441 -30.75 -2.75 25.06
N LEU A 442 -31.69 -2.01 24.46
CA LEU A 442 -31.40 -1.03 23.42
C LEU A 442 -30.39 0.03 23.92
N LYS A 443 -30.63 0.66 25.08
CA LYS A 443 -29.71 1.66 25.64
C LYS A 443 -28.31 1.09 25.88
N ARG A 444 -28.25 -0.09 26.52
CA ARG A 444 -26.98 -0.74 26.88
C ARG A 444 -26.20 -1.11 25.62
N ASN A 445 -26.84 -1.82 24.70
CA ASN A 445 -26.22 -2.33 23.50
C ASN A 445 -25.82 -1.18 22.56
N PHE A 446 -26.66 -0.16 22.41
CA PHE A 446 -26.31 1.00 21.57
C PHE A 446 -25.10 1.75 22.12
N LYS A 447 -25.02 1.94 23.44
CA LYS A 447 -23.83 2.53 24.09
C LYS A 447 -22.60 1.65 23.97
N GLN A 448 -22.77 0.33 24.03
CA GLN A 448 -21.70 -0.63 23.83
C GLN A 448 -21.16 -0.60 22.40
N VAL A 449 -22.04 -0.48 21.39
CA VAL A 449 -21.68 -0.48 19.97
C VAL A 449 -21.14 0.87 19.50
N PHE A 450 -21.78 1.99 19.88
CA PHE A 450 -21.44 3.32 19.35
C PHE A 450 -20.71 4.23 20.36
N GLY A 451 -20.41 3.73 21.57
CA GLY A 451 -19.67 4.47 22.61
C GLY A 451 -20.43 5.63 23.25
N THR A 452 -21.65 5.93 22.82
CA THR A 452 -22.44 7.09 23.28
C THR A 452 -23.92 6.72 23.42
N SER A 453 -24.71 7.58 24.08
CA SER A 453 -26.15 7.36 24.16
C SER A 453 -26.84 7.59 22.80
N ILE A 454 -27.98 6.94 22.58
CA ILE A 454 -28.79 7.11 21.35
C ILE A 454 -29.11 8.58 21.08
N TYR A 455 -29.43 9.32 22.14
CA TYR A 455 -29.77 10.73 22.03
C TYR A 455 -28.55 11.60 21.68
N GLU A 456 -27.39 11.34 22.28
CA GLU A 456 -26.15 12.04 21.95
C GLU A 456 -25.70 11.74 20.52
N TYR A 457 -25.74 10.48 20.10
CA TYR A 457 -25.47 10.06 18.73
C TYR A 457 -26.38 10.79 17.74
N TYR A 458 -27.69 10.78 18.00
CA TYR A 458 -28.67 11.49 17.18
C TYR A 458 -28.36 12.99 17.10
N LEU A 459 -28.05 13.64 18.23
CA LEU A 459 -27.70 15.06 18.22
C LEU A 459 -26.44 15.34 17.42
N GLN A 460 -25.41 14.50 17.53
CA GLN A 460 -24.18 14.65 16.74
C GLN A 460 -24.47 14.49 15.24
N SER A 461 -25.13 13.42 14.83
CA SER A 461 -25.51 13.19 13.43
C SER A 461 -26.39 14.32 12.88
N LYS A 462 -27.29 14.86 13.70
CA LYS A 462 -28.15 15.99 13.34
C LYS A 462 -27.39 17.29 13.18
N MET A 463 -26.35 17.53 14.00
CA MET A 463 -25.48 18.70 13.86
C MET A 463 -24.55 18.57 12.64
N GLU A 464 -24.11 17.35 12.33
CA GLU A 464 -23.32 17.07 11.12
C GLU A 464 -24.17 17.33 9.86
N TRP A 465 -25.43 16.86 9.86
CA TRP A 465 -26.38 17.18 8.80
C TRP A 465 -26.63 18.69 8.67
N ALA A 466 -26.68 19.42 9.80
CA ALA A 466 -26.76 20.89 9.77
C ALA A 466 -25.58 21.53 9.04
N ARG A 467 -24.35 20.99 9.21
CA ARG A 467 -23.16 21.46 8.48
C ARG A 467 -23.28 21.21 6.98
N HIS A 468 -23.81 20.06 6.58
CA HIS A 468 -24.10 19.78 5.17
C HIS A 468 -25.14 20.73 4.59
N LEU A 469 -26.22 21.05 5.32
CA LEU A 469 -27.23 22.01 4.88
C LEU A 469 -26.65 23.43 4.73
N PHE A 470 -25.60 23.80 5.46
CA PHE A 470 -24.92 25.10 5.28
C PHE A 470 -24.02 25.17 4.04
N HIS A 471 -23.64 24.05 3.44
CA HIS A 471 -22.95 24.06 2.14
C HIS A 471 -23.85 24.54 1.00
N ASP A 472 -25.17 24.39 1.14
CA ASP A 472 -26.14 25.03 0.27
C ASP A 472 -26.26 26.52 0.66
N LYS A 473 -25.65 27.41 -0.14
CA LYS A 473 -25.52 28.85 0.15
C LYS A 473 -26.86 29.58 0.32
N SER A 474 -28.00 28.94 0.00
CA SER A 474 -29.35 29.49 0.08
C SER A 474 -29.95 29.52 1.49
N LEU A 475 -29.57 28.64 2.41
CA LEU A 475 -30.26 28.48 3.70
C LEU A 475 -29.65 29.31 4.84
N SER A 476 -30.46 30.12 5.52
CA SER A 476 -30.11 30.84 6.74
C SER A 476 -30.03 29.90 7.96
N VAL A 477 -29.35 30.35 9.02
CA VAL A 477 -29.28 29.62 10.31
C VAL A 477 -30.68 29.35 10.87
N LYS A 478 -31.63 30.26 10.62
CA LYS A 478 -33.02 30.14 11.04
C LYS A 478 -33.75 29.04 10.26
N GLU A 479 -33.58 28.99 8.94
CA GLU A 479 -34.18 27.96 8.09
C GLU A 479 -33.62 26.57 8.37
N VAL A 480 -32.30 26.44 8.55
CA VAL A 480 -31.69 25.17 8.95
C VAL A 480 -32.22 24.71 10.31
N ALA A 481 -32.36 25.60 11.29
CA ALA A 481 -32.93 25.24 12.58
C ALA A 481 -34.36 24.69 12.46
N PHE A 482 -35.24 25.34 11.69
CA PHE A 482 -36.61 24.87 11.49
C PHE A 482 -36.68 23.58 10.68
N ARG A 483 -35.85 23.44 9.65
CA ARG A 483 -35.74 22.21 8.85
C ARG A 483 -35.29 21.01 9.67
N LEU A 484 -34.45 21.25 10.68
CA LEU A 484 -34.06 20.25 11.67
C LEU A 484 -35.12 20.10 12.79
N GLY A 485 -36.31 20.68 12.67
CA GLY A 485 -37.39 20.51 13.65
C GLY A 485 -37.18 21.22 14.99
N TYR A 486 -36.34 22.26 15.07
CA TYR A 486 -36.23 23.11 16.26
C TYR A 486 -37.29 24.22 16.23
N GLU A 487 -38.15 24.29 17.25
CA GLU A 487 -39.14 25.38 17.40
C GLU A 487 -38.49 26.76 17.59
N LYS A 488 -37.33 26.80 18.24
CA LYS A 488 -36.59 28.03 18.53
C LYS A 488 -35.16 27.91 18.00
N PRO A 489 -34.72 28.79 17.08
CA PRO A 489 -33.34 28.81 16.58
C PRO A 489 -32.27 28.94 17.68
N SER A 490 -32.58 29.57 18.80
CA SER A 490 -31.68 29.69 19.95
C SER A 490 -31.30 28.33 20.55
N SER A 491 -32.23 27.36 20.57
CA SER A 491 -31.98 26.00 21.05
C SER A 491 -31.00 25.26 20.15
N PHE A 492 -31.18 25.39 18.83
CA PHE A 492 -30.26 24.84 17.83
C PHE A 492 -28.86 25.43 17.99
N ILE A 493 -28.74 26.76 18.06
CA ILE A 493 -27.45 27.47 18.21
C ILE A 493 -26.71 27.02 19.47
N LYS A 494 -27.42 26.85 20.60
CA LYS A 494 -26.84 26.39 21.86
C LYS A 494 -26.25 24.98 21.74
N ILE A 495 -26.98 24.05 21.11
CA ILE A 495 -26.53 22.67 20.91
C ILE A 495 -25.36 22.61 19.91
N PHE A 496 -25.46 23.35 18.81
CA PHE A 496 -24.40 23.44 17.81
C PHE A 496 -23.09 23.97 18.41
N LYS A 497 -23.16 25.06 19.18
CA LYS A 497 -22.00 25.63 19.89
C LYS A 497 -21.43 24.68 20.94
N ARG A 498 -22.27 23.88 21.61
CA ARG A 498 -21.81 22.88 22.56
C ARG A 498 -21.01 21.76 21.87
N ILE A 499 -21.40 21.36 20.66
CA ILE A 499 -20.75 20.26 19.93
C ILE A 499 -19.49 20.72 19.19
N TYR A 500 -19.53 21.86 18.50
CA TYR A 500 -18.41 22.32 17.67
C TYR A 500 -17.58 23.45 18.28
N HIS A 501 -17.92 23.92 19.48
CA HIS A 501 -17.25 25.02 20.20
C HIS A 501 -17.30 26.40 19.50
N TYR A 502 -18.07 26.55 18.41
CA TYR A 502 -18.36 27.83 17.74
C TYR A 502 -19.83 27.88 17.26
N PRO A 503 -20.43 29.07 17.07
CA PRO A 503 -21.81 29.19 16.61
C PRO A 503 -21.94 28.91 15.09
N PRO A 504 -23.10 28.42 14.62
CA PRO A 504 -23.31 28.07 13.20
C PRO A 504 -23.15 29.27 12.25
N GLY A 505 -23.44 30.50 12.73
CA GLY A 505 -23.21 31.72 11.94
C GLY A 505 -21.74 32.01 11.63
N GLU A 506 -20.81 31.51 12.45
CA GLU A 506 -19.36 31.62 12.19
C GLU A 506 -18.93 30.67 11.08
N LEU A 507 -19.46 29.44 11.07
CA LEU A 507 -19.23 28.48 9.99
C LEU A 507 -19.69 29.05 8.64
N LYS A 508 -20.90 29.61 8.59
CA LYS A 508 -21.44 30.21 7.37
C LYS A 508 -20.59 31.38 6.87
N ARG A 509 -20.04 32.23 7.76
CA ARG A 509 -19.13 33.32 7.37
C ARG A 509 -17.81 32.78 6.79
N ARG A 510 -17.23 31.74 7.38
CA ARG A 510 -16.00 31.10 6.88
C ARG A 510 -16.18 30.47 5.50
N GLN A 511 -17.37 29.96 5.19
CA GLN A 511 -17.70 29.36 3.89
C GLN A 511 -18.07 30.37 2.78
N VAL A 512 -18.31 31.65 3.14
CA VAL A 512 -18.57 32.74 2.17
C VAL A 512 -17.27 33.48 1.80
N ALA A 513 -16.20 33.32 2.58
CA ALA A 513 -14.88 33.92 2.35
C ALA A 513 -13.98 33.10 1.38
N HIS A 514 -14.48 31.97 0.89
CA HIS A 514 -13.92 31.12 -0.17
C HIS A 514 -14.99 30.91 -1.25
#